data_AF-A0A5P1ERL0-F1
#
_entry.id   AF-A0A5P1ERL0-F1
#
_cell.length_a   1.000
_cell.length_b   1.000
_cell.length_c   1.000
_cell.angle_alpha   90.00
_cell.angle_beta   90.00
_cell.angle_gamma   90.00
#
_symmetry.space_group_name_H-M   'P 1'
#
loop_
_entity.id
_entity.type
_entity.pdbx_description
1 polymer ?
#
loop_
_entity_poly.entity_id
_entity_poly.type
_entity_poly.pdbx_seq_one_letter_code
_entity_poly.pdbx_strand_id
1 'polypeptide(L)'
;MALKTAGNKGNGKGVIGPSDDPVIDLNAGTPSPTVSACGSQFELVKGGVKAEAEVVSVNLVYFKAGTPSPTAGTPSPTGFVMNMQPSEAEAGFDIRIPPTEDPDLLKKRIDEEWAPATRNLTYQLIQQGPVTDITGRPLITTTDDSNPWWSAFKEAVIASGGKLQKPEILRSTTDARFMRQLGIPTLGFSPMANTPILLHEHNEFLNDTVFLKGIKVYEHVIRALSSLPAFEKPQDASV
;
A
#
# COMPACT_ATOMS: atom_id res chain seq x y z
N MET A 1 0.96 -11.57 -4.25
CA MET A 1 0.92 -11.25 -5.71
C MET A 1 2.03 -12.04 -6.38
N ALA A 2 1.92 -12.40 -7.66
CA ALA A 2 2.93 -13.17 -8.39
C ALA A 2 3.02 -12.61 -9.81
N LEU A 3 4.15 -12.03 -10.16
CA LEU A 3 4.50 -11.51 -11.48
C LEU A 3 5.34 -12.58 -12.14
N LYS A 4 4.73 -13.43 -12.96
CA LYS A 4 5.41 -14.47 -13.72
C LYS A 4 5.91 -13.86 -15.03
N THR A 5 7.22 -13.84 -15.19
CA THR A 5 7.90 -13.35 -16.39
C THR A 5 8.64 -14.52 -17.02
N ALA A 6 8.26 -14.90 -18.25
CA ALA A 6 8.90 -15.97 -19.01
C ALA A 6 9.43 -15.36 -20.31
N GLY A 7 10.76 -15.29 -20.45
CA GLY A 7 11.43 -14.73 -21.61
C GLY A 7 12.01 -15.84 -22.48
N ASN A 8 11.55 -15.97 -23.73
CA ASN A 8 12.16 -16.89 -24.69
C ASN A 8 13.43 -16.31 -25.32
N LYS A 9 14.38 -17.20 -25.64
CA LYS A 9 15.76 -16.90 -26.08
C LYS A 9 15.83 -16.12 -27.40
N GLY A 10 16.58 -15.03 -27.41
CA GLY A 10 17.16 -14.45 -28.62
C GLY A 10 18.49 -15.13 -28.96
N ASN A 11 18.58 -15.71 -30.16
CA ASN A 11 19.83 -16.21 -30.74
C ASN A 11 20.75 -15.03 -31.09
N GLY A 12 21.91 -14.93 -30.45
CA GLY A 12 22.96 -13.96 -30.80
C GLY A 12 24.35 -14.59 -30.67
N LYS A 13 25.00 -14.83 -31.81
CA LYS A 13 26.37 -15.36 -31.92
C LYS A 13 27.38 -14.41 -31.29
N GLY A 14 28.36 -14.95 -30.58
CA GLY A 14 29.48 -14.20 -30.03
C GLY A 14 30.50 -13.76 -31.08
N VAL A 15 31.10 -12.59 -30.85
CA VAL A 15 32.42 -12.19 -31.35
C VAL A 15 33.12 -11.47 -30.19
N ILE A 16 34.30 -11.93 -29.82
CA ILE A 16 35.14 -11.41 -28.72
C ILE A 16 36.16 -10.41 -29.28
N GLY A 17 36.37 -9.31 -28.56
CA GLY A 17 37.65 -8.59 -28.43
C GLY A 17 37.55 -7.05 -28.57
N PRO A 18 38.52 -6.28 -28.04
CA PRO A 18 39.19 -6.32 -26.74
C PRO A 18 38.69 -5.18 -25.81
N SER A 19 39.18 -5.20 -24.57
CA SER A 19 38.96 -4.22 -23.50
C SER A 19 39.23 -2.77 -23.92
N ASP A 20 38.28 -1.88 -23.63
CA ASP A 20 38.49 -0.52 -23.17
C ASP A 20 37.21 -0.11 -22.43
N ASP A 21 37.30 0.15 -21.13
CA ASP A 21 36.20 0.69 -20.33
C ASP A 21 35.90 2.13 -20.78
N PRO A 22 34.62 2.49 -21.02
CA PRO A 22 34.16 3.84 -20.81
C PRO A 22 33.20 3.86 -19.63
N VAL A 23 33.56 4.67 -18.63
CA VAL A 23 32.66 5.22 -17.63
C VAL A 23 31.46 5.84 -18.37
N ILE A 24 30.29 5.21 -18.28
CA ILE A 24 29.06 5.80 -18.79
C ILE A 24 28.51 6.75 -17.72
N ASP A 25 28.80 8.03 -17.93
CA ASP A 25 28.05 9.13 -17.35
C ASP A 25 26.63 9.14 -17.95
N LEU A 26 25.60 8.91 -17.11
CA LEU A 26 24.19 8.87 -17.52
C LEU A 26 23.46 10.19 -17.20
N ASN A 27 24.14 11.33 -17.19
CA ASN A 27 23.49 12.65 -17.19
C ASN A 27 23.59 13.35 -18.54
N ALA A 28 23.02 12.76 -19.59
CA ALA A 28 22.70 13.48 -20.83
C ALA A 28 21.58 12.79 -21.61
N GLY A 29 20.34 13.16 -21.31
CA GLY A 29 19.17 12.75 -22.10
C GLY A 29 17.97 13.60 -21.69
N THR A 30 17.48 14.40 -22.62
CA THR A 30 16.27 15.22 -22.47
C THR A 30 15.09 14.42 -21.90
N PRO A 31 14.28 14.97 -20.99
CA PRO A 31 13.17 14.23 -20.40
C PRO A 31 12.08 14.03 -21.44
N SER A 32 11.94 12.79 -21.92
CA SER A 32 10.70 12.29 -22.53
C SER A 32 9.62 12.21 -21.44
N PRO A 33 8.33 12.53 -21.70
CA PRO A 33 7.33 12.66 -20.64
C PRO A 33 6.93 11.35 -19.94
N THR A 34 7.50 10.20 -20.35
CA THR A 34 6.88 8.89 -20.09
C THR A 34 7.56 8.05 -19.01
N VAL A 35 8.50 8.60 -18.24
CA VAL A 35 9.08 7.90 -17.06
C VAL A 35 9.15 8.88 -15.88
N SER A 36 7.98 9.26 -15.34
CA SER A 36 7.89 10.27 -14.26
C SER A 36 6.84 9.94 -13.18
N ALA A 37 6.62 8.66 -12.88
CA ALA A 37 5.62 8.27 -11.88
C ALA A 37 6.21 7.65 -10.61
N CYS A 38 7.22 6.79 -10.73
CA CYS A 38 7.85 6.19 -9.54
C CYS A 38 8.79 7.18 -8.83
N GLY A 39 9.53 8.00 -9.59
CA GLY A 39 10.34 9.08 -9.03
C GLY A 39 9.50 10.21 -8.42
N SER A 40 8.36 10.56 -9.02
CA SER A 40 7.58 11.71 -8.55
C SER A 40 6.89 11.47 -7.20
N GLN A 41 6.31 10.29 -6.95
CA GLN A 41 5.68 10.02 -5.65
C GLN A 41 6.70 9.88 -4.52
N PHE A 42 7.85 9.26 -4.79
CA PHE A 42 8.93 9.17 -3.81
C PHE A 42 9.47 10.55 -3.41
N GLU A 43 9.70 11.44 -4.38
CA GLU A 43 10.16 12.80 -4.10
C GLU A 43 9.10 13.64 -3.37
N LEU A 44 7.80 13.42 -3.60
CA LEU A 44 6.73 14.07 -2.82
C LEU A 44 6.76 13.67 -1.34
N VAL A 45 7.01 12.39 -1.05
CA VAL A 45 7.15 11.90 0.33
C VAL A 45 8.44 12.43 0.96
N LYS A 46 9.56 12.29 0.27
CA LYS A 46 10.88 12.73 0.75
C LYS A 46 10.94 14.24 0.98
N GLY A 47 10.25 15.03 0.14
CA GLY A 47 10.08 16.47 0.28
C GLY A 47 9.07 16.88 1.35
N GLY A 48 8.39 15.94 2.02
CA GLY A 48 7.38 16.21 3.04
C GLY A 48 6.08 16.81 2.51
N VAL A 49 5.83 16.74 1.20
CA VAL A 49 4.63 17.28 0.54
C VAL A 49 3.43 16.36 0.77
N LYS A 50 3.66 15.03 0.74
CA LYS A 50 2.66 14.00 1.03
C LYS A 50 3.17 13.08 2.13
N ALA A 51 2.26 12.61 2.98
CA ALA A 51 2.57 11.51 3.88
C ALA A 51 2.71 10.20 3.10
N GLU A 52 3.45 9.24 3.65
CA GLU A 52 3.63 7.92 3.02
C GLU A 52 2.32 7.19 2.72
N ALA A 53 1.29 7.41 3.53
CA ALA A 53 -0.04 6.82 3.33
C ALA A 53 -0.90 7.51 2.27
N GLU A 54 -0.45 8.67 1.76
CA GLU A 54 -1.14 9.48 0.73
C GLU A 54 -0.60 9.21 -0.68
N VAL A 55 0.31 8.23 -0.82
CA VAL A 55 0.92 7.81 -2.08
C VAL A 55 0.73 6.31 -2.31
N VAL A 56 0.78 5.90 -3.58
CA VAL A 56 0.81 4.48 -3.94
C VAL A 56 2.17 3.93 -3.56
N SER A 57 2.19 2.93 -2.68
CA SER A 57 3.43 2.23 -2.32
C SER A 57 3.44 0.82 -2.90
N VAL A 58 4.63 0.37 -3.30
CA VAL A 58 4.85 -0.94 -3.91
C VAL A 58 5.99 -1.61 -3.18
N ASN A 59 5.71 -2.73 -2.51
CA ASN A 59 6.70 -3.50 -1.76
C ASN A 59 6.95 -4.84 -2.45
N LEU A 60 8.21 -5.21 -2.66
CA LEU A 60 8.57 -6.56 -3.11
C LEU A 60 8.45 -7.52 -1.92
N VAL A 61 7.53 -8.48 -2.03
CA VAL A 61 7.25 -9.51 -1.02
C VAL A 61 8.15 -10.73 -1.22
N TYR A 62 8.37 -11.14 -2.47
CA TYR A 62 9.30 -12.21 -2.80
C TYR A 62 9.79 -12.10 -4.23
N PHE A 63 10.92 -12.75 -4.51
CA PHE A 63 11.45 -12.88 -5.86
C PHE A 63 12.05 -14.28 -6.03
N LYS A 64 11.65 -14.99 -7.09
CA LYS A 64 12.16 -16.30 -7.47
C LYS A 64 12.74 -16.18 -8.87
N ALA A 65 14.05 -16.34 -9.01
CA ALA A 65 14.72 -16.43 -10.29
C ALA A 65 16.03 -17.19 -10.11
N GLY A 66 16.43 -17.91 -11.15
CA GLY A 66 17.71 -18.62 -11.20
C GLY A 66 17.58 -19.98 -11.85
N THR A 67 18.68 -20.47 -12.41
CA THR A 67 18.75 -21.84 -12.94
C THR A 67 19.32 -22.74 -11.84
N PRO A 68 18.55 -23.70 -11.30
CA PRO A 68 19.04 -24.56 -10.24
C PRO A 68 20.28 -25.35 -10.69
N SER A 69 21.31 -25.40 -9.85
CA SER A 69 22.51 -26.18 -10.12
C SER A 69 22.23 -27.65 -9.83
N PRO A 70 22.43 -28.57 -10.79
CA PRO A 70 22.34 -29.99 -10.51
C PRO A 70 23.55 -30.40 -9.66
N THR A 71 23.35 -30.54 -8.34
CA THR A 71 24.36 -31.16 -7.47
C THR A 71 24.22 -32.68 -7.59
N ALA A 72 25.24 -33.37 -8.09
CA ALA A 72 25.21 -34.83 -8.22
C ALA A 72 25.03 -35.47 -6.83
N GLY A 73 23.94 -36.22 -6.64
CA GLY A 73 23.68 -37.01 -5.44
C GLY A 73 22.75 -36.40 -4.39
N THR A 74 22.21 -35.19 -4.57
CA THR A 74 21.17 -34.63 -3.67
C THR A 74 19.80 -34.55 -4.35
N PRO A 75 18.71 -34.94 -3.68
CA PRO A 75 17.34 -34.87 -4.23
C PRO A 75 16.83 -33.45 -4.50
N SER A 76 17.54 -32.43 -4.02
CA SER A 76 17.15 -31.02 -4.17
C SER A 76 18.36 -30.17 -4.59
N PRO A 77 18.17 -29.19 -5.49
CA PRO A 77 19.24 -28.27 -5.87
C PRO A 77 19.70 -27.45 -4.65
N THR A 78 20.99 -27.45 -4.35
CA THR A 78 21.55 -26.72 -3.20
C THR A 78 22.00 -25.30 -3.56
N GLY A 79 21.76 -24.85 -4.79
CA GLY A 79 22.19 -23.53 -5.26
C GLY A 79 21.82 -23.26 -6.73
N PHE A 80 22.36 -22.18 -7.28
CA PHE A 80 22.08 -21.69 -8.63
C PHE A 80 23.36 -21.61 -9.48
N VAL A 81 23.20 -21.78 -10.78
CA VAL A 81 24.28 -21.61 -11.75
C VAL A 81 24.48 -20.12 -12.05
N MET A 82 25.58 -19.54 -11.59
CA MET A 82 25.80 -18.08 -11.59
C MET A 82 26.05 -17.48 -12.98
N ASN A 83 26.37 -18.29 -13.99
CA ASN A 83 26.61 -17.86 -15.37
C ASN A 83 25.50 -18.29 -16.35
N MET A 84 24.32 -18.67 -15.85
CA MET A 84 23.17 -19.00 -16.68
C MET A 84 22.01 -18.04 -16.44
N GLN A 85 21.51 -17.46 -17.53
CA GLN A 85 20.29 -16.66 -17.50
C GLN A 85 19.07 -17.57 -17.24
N PRO A 86 18.21 -17.26 -16.26
CA PRO A 86 16.99 -18.03 -16.02
C PRO A 86 15.99 -17.85 -17.15
N SER A 87 15.22 -18.90 -17.44
CA SER A 87 14.13 -18.88 -18.44
C SER A 87 12.85 -18.22 -17.92
N GLU A 88 12.64 -18.26 -16.61
CA GLU A 88 11.50 -17.62 -15.95
C GLU A 88 11.93 -16.96 -14.62
N ALA A 89 11.19 -15.93 -14.24
CA ALA A 89 11.27 -15.30 -12.93
C ALA A 89 9.86 -14.96 -12.42
N GLU A 90 9.66 -15.09 -11.11
CA GLU A 90 8.40 -14.80 -10.43
C GLU A 90 8.64 -13.77 -9.32
N ALA A 91 7.91 -12.66 -9.31
CA ALA A 91 8.04 -11.62 -8.28
C ALA A 91 6.70 -11.30 -7.62
N GLY A 92 6.61 -11.33 -6.30
CA GLY A 92 5.41 -10.90 -5.61
C GLY A 92 5.52 -9.48 -5.12
N PHE A 93 4.51 -8.67 -5.41
CA PHE A 93 4.39 -7.31 -4.89
C PHE A 93 3.19 -7.16 -3.93
N ASP A 94 3.30 -6.26 -2.96
CA ASP A 94 2.19 -5.75 -2.18
C ASP A 94 2.02 -4.27 -2.54
N ILE A 95 0.86 -3.90 -3.09
CA ILE A 95 0.59 -2.54 -3.53
C ILE A 95 -0.47 -1.94 -2.61
N ARG A 96 -0.12 -0.84 -1.92
CA ARG A 96 -1.07 -0.06 -1.12
C ARG A 96 -1.51 1.15 -1.93
N ILE A 97 -2.82 1.26 -2.13
CA ILE A 97 -3.43 2.32 -2.92
C ILE A 97 -4.24 3.20 -1.96
N PRO A 98 -3.90 4.49 -1.80
CA PRO A 98 -4.73 5.42 -1.03
C PRO A 98 -6.12 5.54 -1.65
N PRO A 99 -7.17 5.80 -0.87
CA PRO A 99 -8.53 5.94 -1.39
C PRO A 99 -8.73 7.21 -2.24
N THR A 100 -7.71 8.06 -2.36
CA THR A 100 -7.68 9.24 -3.24
C THR A 100 -7.17 8.94 -4.65
N GLU A 101 -6.66 7.73 -4.88
CA GLU A 101 -6.10 7.30 -6.16
C GLU A 101 -7.07 6.35 -6.88
N ASP A 102 -7.05 6.37 -8.21
CA ASP A 102 -7.87 5.50 -9.04
C ASP A 102 -7.16 4.15 -9.32
N PRO A 103 -7.70 3.02 -8.82
CA PRO A 103 -7.12 1.70 -9.08
C PRO A 103 -7.06 1.33 -10.56
N ASP A 104 -7.99 1.83 -11.38
CA ASP A 104 -8.04 1.50 -12.80
C ASP A 104 -6.89 2.19 -13.57
N LEU A 105 -6.49 3.40 -13.14
CA LEU A 105 -5.28 4.05 -13.66
C LEU A 105 -4.02 3.26 -13.32
N LEU A 106 -3.94 2.71 -12.10
CA LEU A 106 -2.83 1.85 -11.73
C LEU A 106 -2.84 0.56 -12.55
N LYS A 107 -4.01 -0.07 -12.73
CA LYS A 107 -4.14 -1.28 -13.55
C LYS A 107 -3.68 -1.00 -14.98
N LYS A 108 -4.13 0.10 -15.58
CA LYS A 108 -3.70 0.54 -16.91
C LYS A 108 -2.18 0.71 -16.98
N ARG A 109 -1.57 1.33 -15.96
CA ARG A 109 -0.11 1.45 -15.87
C ARG A 109 0.59 0.10 -15.78
N ILE A 110 0.03 -0.87 -15.04
CA ILE A 110 0.57 -2.23 -15.02
C ILE A 110 0.49 -2.86 -16.41
N ASP A 111 -0.65 -2.72 -17.09
CA ASP A 111 -0.89 -3.27 -18.43
C ASP A 111 0.03 -2.66 -19.50
N GLU A 112 0.29 -1.35 -19.45
CA GLU A 112 0.99 -0.61 -20.50
C GLU A 112 2.49 -0.46 -20.23
N GLU A 113 2.89 -0.28 -18.97
CA GLU A 113 4.27 0.08 -18.60
C GLU A 113 5.01 -1.04 -17.87
N TRP A 114 4.40 -1.64 -16.83
CA TRP A 114 5.14 -2.53 -15.92
C TRP A 114 5.17 -3.99 -16.38
N ALA A 115 4.06 -4.48 -16.92
CA ALA A 115 3.90 -5.85 -17.40
C ALA A 115 3.27 -5.90 -18.80
N PRO A 116 3.81 -5.15 -19.79
CA PRO A 116 3.21 -5.13 -21.12
C PRO A 116 3.30 -6.49 -21.82
N ALA A 117 2.19 -6.86 -22.47
CA ALA A 117 2.09 -8.10 -23.24
C ALA A 117 3.15 -8.19 -24.36
N THR A 118 3.62 -7.06 -24.88
CA THR A 118 4.69 -6.97 -25.89
C THR A 118 6.03 -7.51 -25.38
N ARG A 119 6.23 -7.63 -24.06
CA ARG A 119 7.43 -8.19 -23.43
C ARG A 119 7.22 -9.62 -22.90
N ASN A 120 6.11 -10.28 -23.25
CA ASN A 120 5.72 -11.60 -22.73
C ASN A 120 5.66 -11.64 -21.18
N LEU A 121 5.29 -10.51 -20.56
CA LEU A 121 5.08 -10.42 -19.11
C LEU A 121 3.60 -10.69 -18.81
N THR A 122 3.34 -11.36 -17.70
CA THR A 122 1.98 -11.64 -17.23
C THR A 122 1.89 -11.35 -15.74
N TYR A 123 0.72 -10.92 -15.29
CA TYR A 123 0.45 -10.68 -13.87
C TYR A 123 -0.93 -11.18 -13.48
N GLN A 124 -1.11 -11.45 -12.19
CA GLN A 124 -2.39 -11.79 -11.60
C GLN A 124 -2.63 -10.91 -10.36
N LEU A 125 -3.86 -10.37 -10.26
CA LEU A 125 -4.34 -9.69 -9.07
C LEU A 125 -4.99 -10.73 -8.15
N ILE A 126 -4.40 -10.95 -6.98
CA ILE A 126 -4.81 -12.04 -6.07
C ILE A 126 -5.92 -11.59 -5.11
N GLN A 127 -5.89 -10.31 -4.71
CA GLN A 127 -6.85 -9.76 -3.76
C GLN A 127 -7.25 -8.36 -4.20
N GLN A 128 -8.56 -8.13 -4.28
CA GLN A 128 -9.15 -6.84 -4.56
C GLN A 128 -10.27 -6.59 -3.55
N GLY A 129 -10.45 -5.33 -3.16
CA GLY A 129 -11.61 -4.88 -2.39
C GLY A 129 -12.38 -3.86 -3.21
N PRO A 130 -13.66 -3.62 -2.90
CA PRO A 130 -14.36 -2.50 -3.50
C PRO A 130 -13.71 -1.20 -3.05
N VAL A 131 -13.79 -0.19 -3.92
CA VAL A 131 -13.24 1.15 -3.66
C VAL A 131 -14.31 2.20 -3.36
N THR A 132 -15.57 1.82 -3.55
CA THR A 132 -16.74 2.65 -3.27
C THR A 132 -17.69 1.99 -2.28
N ASP A 133 -18.53 2.82 -1.65
CA ASP A 133 -19.68 2.41 -0.85
C ASP A 133 -20.88 2.01 -1.75
N ILE A 134 -21.98 1.59 -1.12
CA ILE A 134 -23.26 1.24 -1.77
C ILE A 134 -23.91 2.38 -2.56
N THR A 135 -23.41 3.61 -2.43
CA THR A 135 -23.87 4.79 -3.19
C THR A 135 -22.88 5.24 -4.25
N GLY A 136 -21.79 4.49 -4.46
CA GLY A 136 -20.74 4.84 -5.42
C GLY A 136 -19.75 5.90 -4.92
N ARG A 137 -19.78 6.28 -3.64
CA ARG A 137 -18.82 7.25 -3.07
C ARG A 137 -17.54 6.54 -2.63
N PRO A 138 -16.36 7.17 -2.68
CA PRO A 138 -15.12 6.58 -2.18
C PRO A 138 -15.24 6.10 -0.72
N LEU A 139 -14.55 5.00 -0.37
CA LEU A 139 -14.52 4.44 0.99
C LEU A 139 -13.70 5.29 1.99
N ILE A 140 -14.06 6.55 2.13
CA ILE A 140 -13.44 7.55 2.99
C ILE A 140 -14.48 8.07 3.99
N THR A 141 -14.06 8.26 5.23
CA THR A 141 -14.84 9.02 6.21
C THR A 141 -14.25 10.42 6.29
N THR A 142 -15.06 11.44 6.02
CA THR A 142 -14.63 12.84 6.10
C THR A 142 -14.31 13.21 7.55
N THR A 143 -13.21 13.95 7.73
CA THR A 143 -12.71 14.40 9.04
C THR A 143 -12.65 15.92 9.10
N ASP A 144 -13.73 16.55 8.65
CA ASP A 144 -13.98 17.99 8.69
C ASP A 144 -15.35 18.25 9.31
N ASP A 145 -15.71 19.53 9.45
CA ASP A 145 -16.91 19.94 10.18
C ASP A 145 -18.22 19.63 9.42
N SER A 146 -18.15 19.11 8.18
CA SER A 146 -19.32 18.55 7.49
C SER A 146 -19.79 17.21 8.08
N ASN A 147 -18.93 16.53 8.84
CA ASN A 147 -19.24 15.26 9.50
C ASN A 147 -19.53 15.48 11.00
N PRO A 148 -20.80 15.43 11.45
CA PRO A 148 -21.14 15.65 12.86
C PRO A 148 -20.51 14.60 13.79
N TRP A 149 -20.30 13.37 13.30
CA TRP A 149 -19.64 12.30 14.05
C TRP A 149 -18.16 12.62 14.31
N TRP A 150 -17.50 13.29 13.36
CA TRP A 150 -16.13 13.75 13.53
C TRP A 150 -16.02 14.86 14.57
N SER A 151 -16.89 15.87 14.50
CA SER A 151 -16.91 16.96 15.48
C SER A 151 -17.15 16.45 16.90
N ALA A 152 -18.18 15.61 17.10
CA ALA A 152 -18.47 15.02 18.40
C ALA A 152 -17.32 14.14 18.92
N PHE A 153 -16.69 13.35 18.05
CA PHE A 153 -15.51 12.56 18.40
C PHE A 153 -14.35 13.45 18.85
N LYS A 154 -14.03 14.50 18.09
CA LYS A 154 -12.94 15.44 18.36
C LYS A 154 -13.12 16.14 19.71
N GLU A 155 -14.31 16.66 19.95
CA GLU A 155 -14.67 17.31 21.21
C GLU A 155 -14.61 16.36 22.40
N ALA A 156 -15.08 15.11 22.24
CA ALA A 156 -15.04 14.11 23.31
C ALA A 156 -13.60 13.74 23.72
N VAL A 157 -12.70 13.60 22.74
CA VAL A 157 -11.28 13.34 23.03
C VAL A 157 -10.65 14.54 23.76
N ILE A 158 -10.92 15.77 23.33
CA ILE A 158 -10.43 16.98 24.01
C ILE A 158 -10.98 17.08 25.44
N ALA A 159 -12.28 16.82 25.62
CA ALA A 159 -12.94 16.86 26.94
C ALA A 159 -12.38 15.82 27.91
N SER A 160 -11.88 14.68 27.41
CA SER A 160 -11.19 13.68 28.22
C SER A 160 -9.76 14.08 28.65
N GLY A 161 -9.30 15.28 28.27
CA GLY A 161 -7.92 15.74 28.47
C GLY A 161 -6.93 15.19 27.44
N GLY A 162 -7.42 14.51 26.41
CA GLY A 162 -6.64 13.97 25.31
C GLY A 162 -6.27 15.03 24.28
N LYS A 163 -5.35 14.68 23.37
CA LYS A 163 -4.99 15.47 22.19
C LYS A 163 -5.04 14.58 20.97
N LEU A 164 -5.63 15.08 19.89
CA LEU A 164 -5.65 14.40 18.60
C LEU A 164 -4.50 14.92 17.73
N GLN A 165 -3.85 14.00 17.02
CA GLN A 165 -2.99 14.34 15.91
C GLN A 165 -3.83 14.61 14.65
N LYS A 166 -3.18 15.07 13.58
CA LYS A 166 -3.81 15.22 12.27
C LYS A 166 -4.44 13.86 11.87
N PRO A 167 -5.66 13.84 11.33
CA PRO A 167 -6.21 12.62 10.73
C PRO A 167 -5.29 12.11 9.61
N GLU A 168 -5.08 10.81 9.57
CA GLU A 168 -4.19 10.16 8.61
C GLU A 168 -4.88 8.96 7.96
N ILE A 169 -4.46 8.65 6.74
CA ILE A 169 -4.82 7.40 6.08
C ILE A 169 -4.00 6.29 6.74
N LEU A 170 -4.67 5.24 7.21
CA LEU A 170 -3.97 4.08 7.76
C LEU A 170 -3.28 3.31 6.63
N ARG A 171 -1.98 3.03 6.76
CA ARG A 171 -1.22 2.21 5.79
C ARG A 171 -1.64 0.73 5.75
N SER A 172 -2.34 0.28 6.79
CA SER A 172 -2.92 -1.05 6.92
C SER A 172 -4.40 -1.05 6.58
N THR A 173 -5.04 -2.20 6.71
CA THR A 173 -6.49 -2.36 6.57
C THR A 173 -7.11 -2.74 7.91
N THR A 174 -8.38 -2.40 8.10
CA THR A 174 -9.18 -2.80 9.27
C THR A 174 -10.60 -3.13 8.82
N ASP A 175 -11.40 -3.70 9.72
CA ASP A 175 -12.80 -4.01 9.47
C ASP A 175 -13.67 -2.75 9.22
N ALA A 176 -13.13 -1.55 9.45
CA ALA A 176 -13.76 -0.28 9.09
C ALA A 176 -14.14 -0.23 7.60
N ARG A 177 -13.43 -0.94 6.73
CA ARG A 177 -13.76 -1.02 5.29
C ARG A 177 -15.17 -1.58 5.05
N PHE A 178 -15.62 -2.53 5.86
CA PHE A 178 -16.94 -3.14 5.71
C PHE A 178 -18.04 -2.17 6.14
N MET A 179 -17.81 -1.42 7.21
CA MET A 179 -18.74 -0.38 7.66
C MET A 179 -18.84 0.76 6.64
N ARG A 180 -17.70 1.22 6.10
CA ARG A 180 -17.67 2.24 5.04
C ARG A 180 -18.33 1.77 3.75
N GLN A 181 -18.22 0.49 3.39
CA GLN A 181 -18.94 -0.07 2.24
C GLN A 181 -20.45 0.09 2.39
N LEU A 182 -20.98 -0.02 3.60
CA LEU A 182 -22.39 0.21 3.90
C LEU A 182 -22.75 1.70 3.99
N GLY A 183 -21.84 2.61 3.67
CA GLY A 183 -22.02 4.05 3.76
C GLY A 183 -21.95 4.60 5.20
N ILE A 184 -21.52 3.78 6.17
CA ILE A 184 -21.45 4.17 7.59
C ILE A 184 -20.10 4.84 7.88
N PRO A 185 -20.08 6.12 8.28
CA PRO A 185 -18.86 6.83 8.69
C PRO A 185 -18.14 6.07 9.81
N THR A 186 -16.84 5.81 9.65
CA THR A 186 -16.05 5.03 10.61
C THR A 186 -14.69 5.68 10.83
N LEU A 187 -14.37 5.96 12.10
CA LEU A 187 -13.09 6.53 12.52
C LEU A 187 -12.23 5.45 13.18
N GLY A 188 -10.99 5.31 12.70
CA GLY A 188 -9.98 4.49 13.38
C GLY A 188 -9.30 5.33 14.45
N PHE A 189 -9.29 4.87 15.69
CA PHE A 189 -8.69 5.60 16.79
C PHE A 189 -8.13 4.63 17.83
N SER A 190 -6.98 4.98 18.39
CA SER A 190 -6.40 4.27 19.53
C SER A 190 -5.77 5.30 20.47
N PRO A 191 -6.23 5.41 21.73
CA PRO A 191 -5.72 6.38 22.71
C PRO A 191 -4.39 5.92 23.32
N MET A 192 -3.40 5.64 22.47
CA MET A 192 -2.09 5.09 22.85
C MET A 192 -0.99 6.16 22.84
N ALA A 193 -1.25 7.28 23.53
CA ALA A 193 -0.33 8.41 23.55
C ALA A 193 1.06 8.01 24.05
N ASN A 194 2.12 8.55 23.41
CA ASN A 194 3.52 8.29 23.74
C ASN A 194 3.91 6.80 23.75
N THR A 195 3.21 5.97 22.96
CA THR A 195 3.54 4.55 22.78
C THR A 195 4.26 4.38 21.44
N PRO A 196 5.38 3.65 21.38
CA PRO A 196 6.06 3.39 20.12
C PRO A 196 5.17 2.57 19.17
N ILE A 197 5.28 2.83 17.87
CA ILE A 197 4.55 2.07 16.85
C ILE A 197 5.28 0.74 16.63
N LEU A 198 4.80 -0.31 17.30
CA LEU A 198 5.35 -1.68 17.22
C LEU A 198 4.31 -2.68 16.70
N LEU A 199 3.33 -2.22 15.91
CA LEU A 199 2.28 -3.08 15.37
C LEU A 199 2.90 -4.20 14.53
N HIS A 200 2.67 -5.45 14.94
CA HIS A 200 3.24 -6.67 14.33
C HIS A 200 4.77 -6.80 14.44
N GLU A 201 5.40 -6.02 15.32
CA GLU A 201 6.83 -6.09 15.59
C GLU A 201 7.14 -6.94 16.83
N HIS A 202 8.42 -7.28 16.98
CA HIS A 202 8.89 -8.00 18.16
C HIS A 202 8.71 -7.15 19.42
N ASN A 203 8.24 -7.79 20.50
CA ASN A 203 7.98 -7.14 21.79
C ASN A 203 6.98 -5.97 21.69
N GLU A 204 5.96 -6.07 20.84
CA GLU A 204 4.80 -5.16 20.87
C GLU A 204 4.23 -5.06 22.28
N PHE A 205 4.06 -3.83 22.80
CA PHE A 205 3.58 -3.59 24.16
C PHE A 205 2.71 -2.34 24.25
N LEU A 206 1.91 -2.28 25.32
CA LEU A 206 1.18 -1.09 25.75
C LEU A 206 1.37 -0.92 27.25
N ASN A 207 1.77 0.28 27.67
CA ASN A 207 1.91 0.57 29.10
C ASN A 207 0.52 0.58 29.78
N ASP A 208 0.42 -0.03 30.95
CA ASP A 208 -0.81 -0.15 31.73
C ASP A 208 -1.48 1.21 32.03
N THR A 209 -0.68 2.23 32.34
CA THR A 209 -1.16 3.59 32.61
C THR A 209 -1.74 4.22 31.35
N VAL A 210 -1.19 3.92 30.17
CA VAL A 210 -1.73 4.37 28.88
C VAL A 210 -3.03 3.63 28.58
N PHE A 211 -3.09 2.31 28.80
CA PHE A 211 -4.29 1.52 28.64
C PHE A 211 -5.44 2.04 29.52
N LEU A 212 -5.19 2.26 30.82
CA LEU A 212 -6.18 2.76 31.77
C LEU A 212 -6.66 4.19 31.43
N LYS A 213 -5.77 5.07 30.96
CA LYS A 213 -6.15 6.38 30.42
C LYS A 213 -7.02 6.24 29.17
N GLY A 214 -6.69 5.29 28.29
CA GLY A 214 -7.46 4.99 27.09
C GLY A 214 -8.91 4.63 27.38
N ILE A 215 -9.17 3.87 28.45
CA ILE A 215 -10.53 3.56 28.91
C ILE A 215 -11.30 4.85 29.19
N LYS A 216 -10.69 5.82 29.89
CA LYS A 216 -11.32 7.12 30.19
C LYS A 216 -11.61 7.93 28.94
N VAL A 217 -10.75 7.88 27.93
CA VAL A 217 -11.02 8.52 26.63
C VAL A 217 -12.23 7.86 25.96
N TYR A 218 -12.28 6.52 25.90
CA TYR A 218 -13.41 5.81 25.29
C TYR A 218 -14.73 6.03 26.04
N GLU A 219 -14.73 6.14 27.37
CA GLU A 219 -15.93 6.51 28.14
C GLU A 219 -16.55 7.83 27.64
N HIS A 220 -15.71 8.84 27.35
CA HIS A 220 -16.16 10.13 26.80
C HIS A 220 -16.63 9.99 25.36
N VAL A 221 -15.85 9.30 24.51
CA VAL A 221 -16.16 9.12 23.09
C VAL A 221 -17.48 8.36 22.92
N ILE A 222 -17.65 7.24 23.60
CA ILE A 222 -18.88 6.42 23.51
C ILE A 222 -20.08 7.25 23.98
N ARG A 223 -19.96 7.99 25.09
CA ARG A 223 -21.05 8.86 25.59
C ARG A 223 -21.42 9.94 24.57
N ALA A 224 -20.43 10.61 23.97
CA ALA A 224 -20.68 11.67 23.00
C ALA A 224 -21.33 11.12 21.71
N LEU A 225 -20.77 10.05 21.14
CA LEU A 225 -21.28 9.46 19.90
C LEU A 225 -22.66 8.83 20.08
N SER A 226 -22.95 8.21 21.23
CA SER A 226 -24.29 7.67 21.51
C SER A 226 -25.36 8.73 21.80
N SER A 227 -24.96 9.99 21.98
CA SER A 227 -25.89 11.12 22.17
C SER A 227 -26.28 11.80 20.85
N LEU A 228 -25.66 11.41 19.72
CA LEU A 228 -26.02 11.92 18.41
C LEU A 228 -27.30 11.26 17.88
N PRO A 229 -28.06 11.93 16.99
CA PRO A 229 -29.18 11.30 16.29
C PRO A 229 -28.76 10.01 15.59
N ALA A 230 -29.70 9.08 15.44
CA ALA A 230 -29.46 7.84 14.73
C ALA A 230 -28.95 8.11 13.31
N PHE A 231 -27.88 7.41 12.90
CA PHE A 231 -27.38 7.48 11.54
C PHE A 231 -28.36 6.75 10.61
N GLU A 232 -28.97 7.48 9.69
CA GLU A 232 -29.76 6.90 8.62
C GLU A 232 -28.82 6.37 7.54
N LYS A 233 -28.74 5.04 7.44
CA LYS A 233 -27.93 4.38 6.42
C LYS A 233 -28.44 4.79 5.02
N PRO A 234 -27.54 5.18 4.09
CA PRO A 234 -27.92 5.41 2.71
C PRO A 234 -28.63 4.19 2.12
N GLN A 235 -29.68 4.44 1.33
CA GLN A 235 -30.34 3.40 0.54
C GLN A 235 -29.47 3.10 -0.69
N ASP A 236 -29.53 1.86 -1.17
CA ASP A 236 -28.80 1.45 -2.37
C ASP A 236 -29.22 2.31 -3.56
N ALA A 237 -28.25 2.79 -4.34
CA ALA A 237 -28.51 3.61 -5.52
C ALA A 237 -29.07 2.79 -6.70
N SER A 238 -29.24 1.47 -6.55
CA SER A 238 -29.74 0.56 -7.59
C SER A 238 -31.26 0.29 -7.55
N VAL A 239 -32.10 1.29 -7.26
CA VAL A 239 -33.56 1.25 -7.49
C VAL A 239 -33.95 2.21 -8.62
#